data_AF-A0A1I0P992-F1
#
_entry.id   AF-A0A1I0P992-F1
#
_cell.length_a   1.000
_cell.length_b   1.000
_cell.length_c   1.000
_cell.angle_alpha   90.00
_cell.angle_beta   90.00
_cell.angle_gamma   90.00
#
_symmetry.space_group_name_H-M   'P 1'
#
loop_
_entity.id
_entity.type
_entity.pdbx_description
1 polymer ?
#
loop_
_entity_poly.entity_id
_entity_poly.type
_entity_poly.pdbx_seq_one_letter_code
_entity_poly.pdbx_strand_id
1 'polypeptide(L)'
;MHYRKSLFALVIIAMLLTSVVGPATAHESQDVEGYEITFGGSDEPVITGERMWLQFEIVDNETGEGVTNQSENLTVSVQTEGSDKTALEVSEKHGEPGVYEAPVIFTEPGDYVAHLEGSLEGTEVHTHFEKEVQDHTELEYPADDSQATDDGDESQTDANQTEEAGFGPMAVAVAVFGIVVTIGVVLFRQQR
;
A
#
# COMPACT_ATOMS: atom_id res chain seq x y z
N MET A 1 44.42 19.70 -15.54
CA MET A 1 44.11 18.92 -14.32
C MET A 1 42.63 18.98 -13.89
N HIS A 2 41.72 19.66 -14.63
CA HIS A 2 40.31 19.85 -14.24
C HIS A 2 39.37 18.69 -14.69
N TYR A 3 39.68 18.02 -15.79
CA TYR A 3 38.86 16.90 -16.31
C TYR A 3 38.79 15.68 -15.37
N ARG A 4 39.86 15.43 -14.60
CA ARG A 4 39.89 14.30 -13.64
C ARG A 4 38.95 14.51 -12.45
N LYS A 5 38.68 15.77 -12.08
CA LYS A 5 37.75 16.13 -11.00
C LYS A 5 36.29 16.01 -11.45
N SER A 6 36.00 16.40 -12.70
CA SER A 6 34.66 16.28 -13.29
C SER A 6 34.26 14.82 -13.53
N LEU A 7 35.20 13.97 -13.97
CA LEU A 7 34.95 12.53 -14.10
C LEU A 7 34.66 11.87 -12.73
N PHE A 8 35.41 12.28 -11.70
CA PHE A 8 35.22 11.77 -10.34
C PHE A 8 33.86 12.18 -9.76
N ALA A 9 33.43 13.42 -9.99
CA ALA A 9 32.11 13.90 -9.58
C ALA A 9 30.97 13.12 -10.26
N LEU A 10 31.11 12.80 -11.55
CA LEU A 10 30.10 12.04 -12.28
C LEU A 10 29.98 10.59 -11.80
N VAL A 11 31.11 9.97 -11.43
CA VAL A 11 31.13 8.62 -10.82
C VAL A 11 30.47 8.63 -9.44
N ILE A 12 30.73 9.64 -8.61
CA ILE A 12 30.09 9.79 -7.29
C ILE A 12 28.57 9.96 -7.45
N ILE A 13 28.11 10.79 -8.40
CA ILE A 13 26.68 10.99 -8.67
C ILE A 13 26.03 9.71 -9.19
N ALA A 14 26.69 8.99 -10.10
CA ALA A 14 26.19 7.71 -10.62
C ALA A 14 26.09 6.63 -9.52
N MET A 15 27.03 6.61 -8.58
CA MET A 15 27.05 5.68 -7.45
C MET A 15 26.00 6.05 -6.38
N LEU A 16 25.71 7.34 -6.22
CA LEU A 16 24.61 7.82 -5.36
C LEU A 16 23.24 7.41 -5.92
N LEU A 17 23.07 7.46 -7.24
CA LEU A 17 21.80 7.11 -7.91
C LEU A 17 21.47 5.61 -7.86
N THR A 18 22.45 4.73 -7.60
CA THR A 18 22.23 3.28 -7.44
C THR A 18 22.03 2.86 -5.98
N SER A 19 22.06 3.81 -5.04
CA SER A 19 22.01 3.50 -3.62
C SER A 19 20.57 3.44 -3.13
N VAL A 20 20.11 2.18 -2.98
CA VAL A 20 18.92 1.73 -2.22
C VAL A 20 17.59 1.86 -2.95
N VAL A 21 17.32 0.91 -3.86
CA VAL A 21 15.96 0.41 -4.11
C VAL A 21 15.89 -0.95 -3.44
N GLY A 22 15.47 -0.99 -2.18
CA GLY A 22 15.11 -2.25 -1.52
C GLY A 22 13.80 -2.78 -2.10
N PRO A 23 13.56 -4.10 -2.12
CA PRO A 23 12.25 -4.62 -2.47
C PRO A 23 11.22 -4.04 -1.50
N ALA A 24 10.18 -3.39 -2.02
CA ALA A 24 8.99 -3.13 -1.24
C ALA A 24 8.26 -4.47 -1.10
N THR A 25 8.51 -5.18 0.00
CA THR A 25 7.63 -6.26 0.41
C THR A 25 6.38 -5.63 1.01
N ALA A 26 5.19 -5.96 0.49
CA ALA A 26 3.93 -5.55 1.09
C ALA A 26 3.67 -6.28 2.42
N HIS A 27 4.30 -7.45 2.57
CA HIS A 27 4.27 -8.27 3.78
C HIS A 27 5.46 -7.93 4.66
N GLU A 28 5.19 -7.66 5.93
CA GLU A 28 6.23 -7.39 6.92
C GLU A 28 6.62 -8.71 7.60
N SER A 29 7.91 -8.98 7.74
CA SER A 29 8.43 -10.21 8.36
C SER A 29 9.30 -9.87 9.57
N GLN A 30 9.15 -10.66 10.64
CA GLN A 30 9.96 -10.57 11.84
C GLN A 30 10.48 -11.96 12.24
N ASP A 31 11.76 -12.04 12.60
CA ASP A 31 12.35 -13.23 13.22
C ASP A 31 12.03 -13.26 14.71
N VAL A 32 11.37 -14.31 15.17
CA VAL A 32 10.91 -14.49 16.55
C VAL A 32 11.25 -15.90 17.02
N GLU A 33 12.20 -16.02 17.95
CA GLU A 33 12.54 -17.29 18.61
C GLU A 33 12.78 -18.49 17.66
N GLY A 34 13.40 -18.24 16.50
CA GLY A 34 13.69 -19.29 15.50
C GLY A 34 12.62 -19.47 14.43
N TYR A 35 11.57 -18.65 14.43
CA TYR A 35 10.55 -18.62 13.40
C TYR A 35 10.60 -17.31 12.61
N GLU A 36 10.43 -17.38 11.30
CA GLU A 36 10.11 -16.22 10.47
C GLU A 36 8.58 -16.07 10.46
N ILE A 37 8.09 -14.96 11.02
CA ILE A 37 6.67 -14.65 11.08
C ILE A 37 6.40 -13.50 10.12
N THR A 38 5.64 -13.78 9.07
CA THR A 38 5.27 -12.82 8.04
C THR A 38 3.80 -12.46 8.18
N PHE A 39 3.51 -11.15 8.24
CA PHE A 39 2.17 -10.63 8.40
C PHE A 39 1.67 -9.95 7.12
N GLY A 40 0.41 -10.21 6.79
CA GLY A 40 -0.32 -9.56 5.70
C GLY A 40 -1.83 -9.63 5.87
N GLY A 41 -2.56 -8.80 5.12
CA GLY A 41 -3.99 -8.98 4.91
C GLY A 41 -4.26 -9.84 3.68
N SER A 42 -5.41 -10.53 3.64
CA SER A 42 -5.88 -11.17 2.38
C SER A 42 -6.04 -10.19 1.23
N ASP A 43 -6.46 -8.96 1.55
CA ASP A 43 -6.77 -7.89 0.62
C ASP A 43 -6.16 -6.59 1.18
N GLU A 44 -5.40 -5.87 0.36
CA GLU A 44 -4.79 -4.58 0.73
C GLU A 44 -5.13 -3.53 -0.36
N PRO A 45 -5.44 -2.26 0.01
CA PRO A 45 -5.35 -1.67 1.35
C PRO A 45 -6.42 -2.18 2.32
N VAL A 46 -6.13 -2.14 3.62
CA VAL A 46 -7.11 -2.47 4.65
C VAL A 46 -8.09 -1.30 4.78
N ILE A 47 -9.38 -1.56 4.57
CA ILE A 47 -10.43 -0.52 4.61
C ILE A 47 -11.52 -0.84 5.63
N THR A 48 -12.25 0.20 6.05
CA THR A 48 -13.38 0.06 6.95
C THR A 48 -14.57 -0.65 6.31
N GLY A 49 -15.45 -1.22 7.12
CA GLY A 49 -16.74 -1.77 6.69
C GLY A 49 -16.68 -3.11 5.94
N GLU A 50 -15.50 -3.58 5.56
CA GLU A 50 -15.29 -4.85 4.86
C GLU A 50 -14.77 -5.94 5.79
N ARG A 51 -15.12 -7.19 5.47
CA ARG A 51 -14.54 -8.36 6.16
C ARG A 51 -13.16 -8.63 5.59
N MET A 52 -12.17 -8.48 6.44
CA MET A 52 -10.77 -8.77 6.16
C MET A 52 -10.32 -10.02 6.92
N TRP A 53 -9.22 -10.60 6.48
CA TRP A 53 -8.52 -11.64 7.21
C TRP A 53 -7.09 -11.20 7.46
N LEU A 54 -6.72 -11.14 8.72
CA LEU A 54 -5.35 -10.97 9.16
C LEU A 54 -4.65 -12.32 8.99
N GLN A 55 -3.59 -12.37 8.20
CA GLN A 55 -2.82 -13.59 7.94
C GLN A 55 -1.43 -13.49 8.54
N PHE A 56 -1.03 -14.57 9.21
CA PHE A 56 0.30 -14.79 9.75
C PHE A 56 0.86 -16.06 9.13
N GLU A 57 1.84 -15.93 8.26
CA GLU A 57 2.64 -17.06 7.79
C GLU A 57 3.79 -17.29 8.75
N ILE A 58 3.90 -18.51 9.26
CA ILE A 58 4.89 -18.91 10.26
C ILE A 58 5.75 -20.02 9.67
N VAL A 59 7.02 -19.70 9.45
CA VAL A 59 8.02 -20.62 8.89
C VAL A 59 9.07 -20.91 9.94
N ASP A 60 9.42 -22.17 10.12
CA ASP A 60 10.56 -22.57 10.95
C ASP A 60 11.87 -22.29 10.20
N ASN A 61 12.77 -21.50 10.81
CA ASN A 61 14.00 -21.07 10.13
C ASN A 61 15.02 -22.20 9.93
N GLU A 62 14.93 -23.30 10.69
CA GLU A 62 15.87 -24.42 10.55
C GLU A 62 15.48 -25.33 9.38
N THR A 63 14.19 -25.57 9.21
CA THR A 63 13.62 -26.50 8.22
C THR A 63 13.17 -25.79 6.94
N GLY A 64 12.77 -24.52 7.05
CA GLY A 64 12.09 -23.78 5.99
C GLY A 64 10.65 -24.23 5.74
N GLU A 65 10.06 -24.99 6.67
CA GLU A 65 8.71 -25.54 6.55
C GLU A 65 7.69 -24.69 7.34
N GLY A 66 6.46 -24.63 6.85
CA GLY A 66 5.37 -23.95 7.55
C GLY A 66 4.96 -24.68 8.83
N VAL A 67 4.85 -23.95 9.94
CA VAL A 67 4.52 -24.51 11.26
C VAL A 67 3.01 -24.73 11.38
N THR A 68 2.56 -25.97 11.47
CA THR A 68 1.12 -26.34 11.44
C THR A 68 0.61 -26.84 12.80
N ASN A 69 -0.71 -26.96 12.95
CA ASN A 69 -1.41 -27.49 14.12
C ASN A 69 -1.17 -26.68 15.41
N GLN A 70 -1.01 -25.36 15.30
CA GLN A 70 -0.76 -24.47 16.45
C GLN A 70 -1.90 -23.49 16.76
N SER A 71 -3.03 -23.54 16.05
CA SER A 71 -4.10 -22.54 16.21
C SER A 71 -4.64 -22.47 17.65
N GLU A 72 -4.74 -23.60 18.35
CA GLU A 72 -5.18 -23.65 19.76
C GLU A 72 -4.17 -23.03 20.75
N ASN A 73 -2.91 -22.88 20.33
CA ASN A 73 -1.82 -22.35 21.13
C ASN A 73 -1.48 -20.88 20.79
N LEU A 74 -2.19 -20.29 19.84
CA LEU A 74 -1.98 -18.93 19.36
C LEU A 74 -3.19 -18.06 19.69
N THR A 75 -2.93 -16.79 19.93
CA THR A 75 -3.92 -15.74 20.10
C THR A 75 -3.56 -14.60 19.18
N VAL A 76 -4.49 -14.23 18.30
CA VAL A 76 -4.41 -12.99 17.52
C VAL A 76 -5.26 -11.94 18.21
N SER A 77 -4.76 -10.72 18.34
CA SER A 77 -5.56 -9.59 18.82
C SER A 77 -5.25 -8.31 18.08
N VAL A 78 -6.20 -7.39 18.07
CA VAL A 78 -6.04 -6.05 17.51
C VAL A 78 -6.19 -4.99 18.59
N GLN A 79 -5.46 -3.89 18.45
CA GLN A 79 -5.46 -2.79 19.40
C GLN A 79 -5.27 -1.46 18.69
N THR A 80 -5.96 -0.41 19.17
CA THR A 80 -5.66 0.99 18.85
C THR A 80 -4.98 1.66 20.05
N GLU A 81 -4.30 2.79 19.83
CA GLU A 81 -3.65 3.53 20.91
C GLU A 81 -4.66 3.89 22.02
N GLY A 82 -4.33 3.52 23.27
CA GLY A 82 -5.16 3.83 24.43
C GLY A 82 -6.37 2.91 24.65
N SER A 83 -6.57 1.91 23.79
CA SER A 83 -7.62 0.88 23.94
C SER A 83 -7.06 -0.44 24.45
N ASP A 84 -7.91 -1.31 25.01
CA ASP A 84 -7.52 -2.69 25.34
C ASP A 84 -7.42 -3.56 24.07
N LYS A 85 -6.61 -4.63 24.13
CA LYS A 85 -6.52 -5.65 23.07
C LYS A 85 -7.86 -6.36 22.89
N THR A 86 -8.32 -6.49 21.65
CA THR A 86 -9.49 -7.30 21.28
C THR A 86 -9.02 -8.58 20.63
N ALA A 87 -9.29 -9.73 21.26
CA ALA A 87 -8.93 -11.04 20.73
C ALA A 87 -9.81 -11.43 19.53
N LEU A 88 -9.20 -12.04 18.52
CA LEU A 88 -9.83 -12.58 17.34
C LEU A 88 -9.73 -14.11 17.35
N GLU A 89 -10.71 -14.78 16.77
CA GLU A 89 -10.65 -16.23 16.57
C GLU A 89 -9.62 -16.55 15.49
N VAL A 90 -8.60 -17.33 15.84
CA VAL A 90 -7.54 -17.74 14.92
C VAL A 90 -7.80 -19.16 14.42
N SER A 91 -7.54 -19.39 13.15
CA SER A 91 -7.64 -20.71 12.52
C SER A 91 -6.53 -20.89 11.48
N GLU A 92 -6.26 -22.14 11.11
CA GLU A 92 -5.36 -22.42 9.98
C GLU A 92 -6.06 -22.19 8.65
N LYS A 93 -5.36 -21.55 7.72
CA LYS A 93 -5.83 -21.32 6.37
C LYS A 93 -5.80 -22.62 5.57
N HIS A 94 -6.94 -22.97 4.99
CA HIS A 94 -7.07 -24.26 4.32
C HIS A 94 -6.16 -24.38 3.09
N GLY A 95 -5.28 -25.39 3.10
CA GLY A 95 -4.39 -25.69 1.97
C GLY A 95 -3.10 -24.86 1.95
N GLU A 96 -2.87 -24.02 2.96
CA GLU A 96 -1.68 -23.19 3.11
C GLU A 96 -1.01 -23.51 4.46
N PRO A 97 -0.17 -24.57 4.53
CA PRO A 97 0.52 -24.96 5.75
C PRO A 97 1.36 -23.82 6.32
N GLY A 98 1.26 -23.57 7.63
CA GLY A 98 1.97 -22.48 8.30
C GLY A 98 1.24 -21.14 8.27
N VAL A 99 0.14 -21.02 7.53
CA VAL A 99 -0.64 -19.78 7.46
C VAL A 99 -1.83 -19.84 8.42
N TYR A 100 -1.90 -18.86 9.31
CA TYR A 100 -2.99 -18.67 10.26
C TYR A 100 -3.77 -17.42 9.89
N GLU A 101 -5.09 -17.51 9.93
CA GLU A 101 -5.98 -16.40 9.59
C GLU A 101 -6.96 -16.08 10.71
N ALA A 102 -7.21 -14.79 10.90
CA ALA A 102 -8.17 -14.26 11.86
C ALA A 102 -9.09 -13.22 11.16
N PRO A 103 -10.41 -13.45 11.09
CA PRO A 103 -11.33 -12.54 10.44
C PRO A 103 -11.58 -11.30 11.30
N VAL A 104 -11.66 -10.13 10.66
CA VAL A 104 -11.92 -8.84 11.32
C VAL A 104 -12.74 -7.94 10.40
N ILE A 105 -13.56 -7.07 10.99
CA ILE A 105 -14.19 -5.94 10.30
C ILE A 105 -13.78 -4.70 11.06
N PHE A 106 -12.98 -3.83 10.44
CA PHE A 106 -12.64 -2.55 11.02
C PHE A 106 -13.79 -1.57 10.81
N THR A 107 -14.23 -0.89 11.86
CA THR A 107 -15.38 0.04 11.79
C THR A 107 -14.96 1.50 11.78
N GLU A 108 -13.70 1.78 12.10
CA GLU A 108 -13.15 3.13 12.17
C GLU A 108 -11.77 3.14 11.50
N PRO A 109 -11.46 4.17 10.70
CA PRO A 109 -10.13 4.31 10.11
C PRO A 109 -9.10 4.71 11.19
N GLY A 110 -7.83 4.45 10.91
CA GLY A 110 -6.71 4.83 11.78
C GLY A 110 -5.65 3.75 11.92
N ASP A 111 -4.72 3.96 12.84
CA ASP A 111 -3.61 3.05 13.11
C ASP A 111 -4.02 1.95 14.09
N TYR A 112 -3.81 0.71 13.68
CA TYR A 112 -4.05 -0.50 14.46
C TYR A 112 -2.76 -1.30 14.60
N VAL A 113 -2.66 -2.02 15.72
CA VAL A 113 -1.61 -2.99 15.99
C VAL A 113 -2.22 -4.38 16.04
N ALA A 114 -1.77 -5.26 15.15
CA ALA A 114 -2.10 -6.68 15.18
C ALA A 114 -1.03 -7.42 15.99
N HIS A 115 -1.43 -8.11 17.05
CA HIS A 115 -0.55 -8.93 17.89
C HIS A 115 -0.75 -10.40 17.62
N LEU A 116 0.35 -11.15 17.61
CA LEU A 116 0.37 -12.61 17.68
C LEU A 116 1.11 -13.02 18.95
N GLU A 117 0.42 -13.73 19.84
CA GLU A 117 0.94 -14.19 21.13
C GLU A 117 0.62 -15.67 21.31
N GLY A 118 1.51 -16.44 21.95
CA GLY A 118 1.23 -17.83 22.27
C GLY A 118 2.48 -18.70 22.33
N SER A 119 2.36 -19.95 21.89
CA SER A 119 3.50 -20.85 21.78
C SER A 119 3.49 -21.65 20.49
N LEU A 120 4.65 -21.75 19.85
CA LEU A 120 4.92 -22.60 18.68
C LEU A 120 5.79 -23.77 19.14
N GLU A 121 5.29 -24.99 19.01
CA GLU A 121 6.02 -26.22 19.39
C GLU A 121 6.60 -26.22 20.83
N GLY A 122 5.98 -25.45 21.74
CA GLY A 122 6.41 -25.28 23.13
C GLY A 122 7.34 -24.08 23.39
N THR A 123 7.73 -23.34 22.35
CA THR A 123 8.48 -22.07 22.44
C THR A 123 7.50 -20.91 22.53
N GLU A 124 7.61 -20.07 23.57
CA GLU A 124 6.78 -18.87 23.69
C GLU A 124 7.14 -17.85 22.62
N VAL A 125 6.12 -17.29 21.95
CA VAL A 125 6.29 -16.26 20.93
C VAL A 125 5.37 -15.08 21.17
N HIS A 126 5.89 -13.89 20.88
CA HIS A 126 5.13 -12.64 20.89
C HIS A 126 5.70 -11.68 19.84
N THR A 127 4.85 -11.25 18.92
CA THR A 127 5.17 -10.22 17.93
C THR A 127 3.95 -9.34 17.66
N HIS A 128 4.18 -8.22 17.00
CA HIS A 128 3.15 -7.30 16.57
C HIS A 128 3.52 -6.58 15.28
N PHE A 129 2.50 -6.12 14.56
CA PHE A 129 2.62 -5.43 13.29
C PHE A 129 1.66 -4.25 13.24
N GLU A 130 2.12 -3.11 12.73
CA GLU A 130 1.33 -1.88 12.60
C GLU A 130 0.65 -1.83 11.23
N LYS A 131 -0.62 -1.43 11.18
CA LYS A 131 -1.38 -1.22 9.94
C LYS A 131 -2.29 -0.01 10.04
N GLU A 132 -2.30 0.76 8.97
CA GLU A 132 -3.27 1.84 8.76
C GLU A 132 -4.52 1.27 8.08
N VAL A 133 -5.69 1.53 8.67
CA VAL A 133 -7.01 1.23 8.10
C VAL A 133 -7.55 2.51 7.47
N GLN A 134 -7.85 2.45 6.18
CA GLN A 134 -8.40 3.57 5.41
C GLN A 134 -9.93 3.58 5.45
N ASP A 135 -10.53 4.74 5.25
CA ASP A 135 -11.98 4.85 5.16
C ASP A 135 -12.44 4.37 3.77
N HIS A 136 -13.31 3.35 3.73
CA HIS A 136 -13.81 2.81 2.47
C HIS A 136 -14.55 3.85 1.59
N THR A 137 -15.12 4.89 2.19
CA THR A 137 -15.86 5.94 1.46
C THR A 137 -14.96 6.73 0.51
N GLU A 138 -13.65 6.76 0.75
CA GLU A 138 -12.67 7.38 -0.16
C GLU A 138 -12.56 6.64 -1.51
N LEU A 139 -12.99 5.38 -1.57
CA LEU A 139 -12.92 4.52 -2.76
C LEU A 139 -14.28 4.33 -3.47
N GLU A 140 -15.38 4.81 -2.88
CA GLU A 140 -16.73 4.61 -3.42
C GLU A 140 -17.03 5.50 -4.65
N TYR A 141 -17.79 4.95 -5.60
CA TYR A 141 -18.30 5.67 -6.77
C TYR A 141 -19.77 5.32 -7.08
N PRO A 142 -20.64 6.31 -7.38
CA PRO A 142 -20.39 7.75 -7.26
C PRO A 142 -20.06 8.11 -5.81
N ALA A 143 -19.25 9.17 -5.62
CA ALA A 143 -19.02 9.68 -4.28
C ALA A 143 -20.39 10.00 -3.66
N ASP A 144 -20.58 9.68 -2.38
CA ASP A 144 -21.82 9.99 -1.68
C ASP A 144 -21.88 11.51 -1.43
N ASP A 145 -22.26 12.26 -2.48
CA ASP A 145 -22.44 13.71 -2.47
C ASP A 145 -23.68 14.15 -1.66
N SER A 146 -24.17 13.31 -0.74
CA SER A 146 -25.41 13.50 0.04
C SER A 146 -25.35 14.65 1.05
N GLN A 147 -24.73 15.77 0.69
CA GLN A 147 -25.27 17.10 0.93
C GLN A 147 -26.03 17.56 -0.32
N ALA A 148 -27.15 16.88 -0.61
CA ALA A 148 -28.21 17.53 -1.36
C ALA A 148 -28.72 18.70 -0.49
N THR A 149 -28.22 19.90 -0.75
CA THR A 149 -28.89 21.12 -0.34
C THR A 149 -30.32 21.04 -0.86
N ASP A 150 -31.25 20.99 0.07
CA ASP A 150 -32.68 21.21 -0.15
C ASP A 150 -32.86 22.64 -0.69
N ASP A 151 -32.60 22.84 -1.98
CA ASP A 151 -33.05 24.02 -2.71
C ASP A 151 -34.43 23.69 -3.28
N GLY A 152 -35.43 23.89 -2.43
CA GLY A 152 -36.79 24.05 -2.88
C GLY A 152 -36.93 25.28 -3.79
N ASP A 153 -37.71 25.07 -4.85
CA ASP A 153 -38.53 26.08 -5.53
C ASP A 153 -37.82 27.09 -6.46
N GLU A 154 -37.93 26.90 -7.78
CA GLU A 154 -38.99 27.53 -8.60
C GLU A 154 -38.71 27.35 -10.10
N SER A 155 -39.74 26.95 -10.83
CA SER A 155 -39.81 26.94 -12.29
C SER A 155 -39.72 28.35 -12.86
N GLN A 156 -38.85 28.64 -13.83
CA GLN A 156 -39.08 29.68 -14.84
C GLN A 156 -38.51 29.30 -16.23
N THR A 157 -39.43 28.82 -17.06
CA THR A 157 -39.72 29.31 -18.41
C THR A 157 -38.57 29.50 -19.41
N ASP A 158 -38.49 28.54 -20.34
CA ASP A 158 -38.03 28.74 -21.71
C ASP A 158 -38.66 29.99 -22.36
N ALA A 159 -37.85 30.98 -22.72
CA ALA A 159 -38.08 31.83 -23.89
C ALA A 159 -36.87 32.70 -24.24
N ASN A 160 -36.27 32.38 -25.39
CA ASN A 160 -35.75 33.33 -26.38
C ASN A 160 -34.39 34.02 -26.09
N GLN A 161 -33.32 33.49 -26.69
CA GLN A 161 -32.50 34.30 -27.60
C GLN A 161 -31.74 33.44 -28.62
N THR A 162 -32.12 33.66 -29.88
CA THR A 162 -31.59 33.11 -31.11
C THR A 162 -30.12 33.49 -31.35
N GLU A 163 -29.37 32.48 -31.77
CA GLU A 163 -28.15 32.44 -32.59
C GLU A 163 -27.50 33.77 -33.03
N GLU A 164 -26.26 33.98 -32.61
CA GLU A 164 -25.23 34.62 -33.42
C GLU A 164 -23.98 33.71 -33.41
N ALA A 165 -23.77 33.03 -34.54
CA ALA A 165 -22.60 32.19 -34.79
C ALA A 165 -21.34 33.06 -34.93
N GLY A 166 -20.59 33.21 -33.84
CA GLY A 166 -19.26 33.84 -33.84
C GLY A 166 -18.16 32.79 -33.69
N PHE A 167 -17.57 32.34 -34.79
CA PHE A 167 -16.34 31.53 -34.78
C PHE A 167 -15.16 32.36 -34.23
N GLY A 168 -14.87 32.24 -32.94
CA GLY A 168 -13.62 32.70 -32.33
C GLY A 168 -12.51 31.66 -32.54
N PRO A 169 -11.27 32.07 -32.93
CA PRO A 169 -10.25 31.13 -33.38
C PRO A 169 -9.73 30.25 -32.23
N MET A 170 -9.76 28.93 -32.48
CA MET A 170 -9.10 27.89 -31.71
C MET A 170 -7.66 28.23 -31.35
N ALA A 171 -7.32 28.12 -30.07
CA ALA A 171 -5.95 27.87 -29.62
C ALA A 171 -5.90 26.43 -29.06
N VAL A 172 -5.71 25.47 -29.95
CA VAL A 172 -5.34 24.09 -29.59
C VAL A 172 -3.86 24.12 -29.21
N ALA A 173 -3.55 24.07 -27.91
CA ALA A 173 -2.19 23.87 -27.44
C ALA A 173 -1.85 22.38 -27.45
N VAL A 174 -1.21 21.92 -28.53
CA VAL A 174 -0.59 20.59 -28.59
C VAL A 174 0.70 20.63 -27.77
N ALA A 175 0.70 19.99 -26.60
CA ALA A 175 1.92 19.73 -25.83
C ALA A 175 2.68 18.57 -26.47
N VAL A 176 3.76 18.89 -27.21
CA VAL A 176 4.64 17.92 -27.85
C VAL A 176 5.60 17.32 -26.81
N PHE A 177 5.40 16.03 -26.54
CA PHE A 177 6.43 15.13 -25.99
C PHE A 177 7.65 15.11 -26.92
N GLY A 178 8.86 15.36 -26.40
CA GLY A 178 10.07 14.99 -27.14
C GLY A 178 11.34 15.75 -26.77
N ILE A 179 11.95 15.48 -25.61
CA ILE A 179 13.39 15.71 -25.41
C ILE A 179 13.99 14.56 -24.62
N VAL A 180 14.34 13.45 -25.30
CA VAL A 180 15.28 12.44 -24.76
C VAL A 180 16.34 11.96 -25.77
N VAL A 181 16.32 12.31 -27.07
CA VAL A 181 17.22 11.60 -28.05
C VAL A 181 18.15 12.50 -28.87
N THR A 182 18.69 13.61 -28.34
CA THR A 182 19.65 14.44 -29.10
C THR A 182 20.89 14.89 -28.34
N ILE A 183 21.49 14.04 -27.51
CA ILE A 183 22.88 14.26 -27.01
C ILE A 183 23.90 13.31 -27.69
N GLY A 184 23.44 12.33 -28.48
CA GLY A 184 24.33 11.33 -29.11
C GLY A 184 24.95 11.69 -30.47
N VAL A 185 24.58 12.80 -31.12
CA VAL A 185 24.95 13.03 -32.55
C VAL A 185 25.88 14.23 -32.78
N VAL A 186 26.28 14.97 -31.74
CA VAL A 186 27.12 16.19 -31.91
C VAL A 186 28.62 15.97 -31.64
N LEU A 187 29.08 14.73 -31.45
CA LEU A 187 30.52 14.44 -31.20
C LEU A 187 31.17 13.50 -32.24
N PHE A 188 30.86 13.66 -33.53
CA PHE A 188 31.61 12.96 -34.58
C PHE A 188 31.92 13.76 -35.85
N ARG A 189 31.88 15.09 -35.80
CA ARG A 189 32.38 15.93 -36.90
C ARG A 189 33.19 17.09 -36.35
N GLN A 190 34.45 17.16 -36.79
CA GLN A 190 35.54 18.05 -36.34
C GLN A 190 36.22 17.48 -35.09
N GLN A 191 37.32 16.73 -35.19
CA GLN A 191 38.57 17.18 -35.79
C GLN A 191 39.30 16.02 -36.48
N ARG A 192 39.48 16.19 -37.78
CA ARG A 192 40.67 15.80 -38.52
C ARG A 192 41.49 17.07 -38.70
#